data_AF-A0A535S6J8-F1
#
_entry.id   AF-A0A535S6J8-F1
#
_cell.length_a   1.000
_cell.length_b   1.000
_cell.length_c   1.000
_cell.angle_alpha   90.00
_cell.angle_beta   90.00
_cell.angle_gamma   90.00
#
_symmetry.space_group_name_H-M   'P 1'
#
loop_
_entity.id
_entity.type
_entity.pdbx_description
1 polymer ?
#
loop_
_entity_poly.entity_id
_entity_poly.type
_entity_poly.pdbx_seq_one_letter_code
_entity_poly.pdbx_strand_id
1 'polypeptide(L)' 'MIATTCRSCGSRELEVVLSLGSTPLANALLSEEQLMLPEPR' A
#
# COMPACT_ATOMS: atom_id res chain seq x y z
N MET A 1 5.66 -11.88 1.16
CA MET A 1 6.58 -12.18 0.03
C MET A 1 6.58 -10.96 -0.87
N ILE A 2 7.73 -10.32 -1.11
CA ILE A 2 7.84 -9.12 -1.96
C ILE A 2 7.89 -9.60 -3.42
N ALA A 3 7.04 -9.07 -4.29
CA ALA A 3 7.09 -9.40 -5.71
C ALA A 3 8.32 -8.73 -6.35
N THR A 4 9.29 -9.53 -6.80
CA THR A 4 10.54 -9.05 -7.42
C THR A 4 10.55 -9.20 -8.95
N THR A 5 9.44 -9.62 -9.56
CA THR A 5 9.29 -9.85 -11.01
C THR A 5 7.93 -9.39 -11.52
N CYS A 6 7.84 -9.05 -12.81
CA CYS A 6 6.58 -8.77 -13.48
C CYS A 6 5.63 -9.97 -13.40
N ARG A 7 4.39 -9.75 -12.95
CA ARG A 7 3.38 -10.82 -12.81
C ARG A 7 2.92 -11.43 -14.14
N SER A 8 3.04 -10.69 -15.23
CA SER A 8 2.57 -11.14 -16.55
C SER A 8 3.64 -11.90 -17.33
N CYS A 9 4.90 -11.43 -17.31
CA CYS A 9 5.97 -11.98 -18.15
C CYS A 9 7.19 -12.51 -17.39
N GLY A 10 7.27 -12.32 -16.07
CA GLY A 10 8.41 -12.76 -15.25
C GLY A 10 9.68 -11.91 -15.37
N SER A 11 9.70 -10.84 -16.18
CA SER A 11 10.86 -9.93 -16.27
C SER A 11 11.22 -9.31 -14.91
N ARG A 12 12.52 -9.06 -14.70
CA ARG A 12 13.08 -8.38 -13.52
C ARG A 12 13.32 -6.89 -13.74
N GLU A 13 13.14 -6.40 -14.96
CA GLU A 13 13.34 -5.00 -15.34
C GLU A 13 12.11 -4.17 -14.91
N LEU A 14 12.00 -3.93 -13.61
CA LEU A 14 10.97 -3.08 -13.02
C LEU A 14 11.56 -1.72 -12.64
N GLU A 15 10.96 -0.64 -13.11
CA GLU A 15 11.34 0.74 -12.75
C GLU A 15 10.35 1.33 -11.74
N VAL A 16 10.86 2.09 -10.76
CA VAL A 16 10.01 2.75 -9.76
C VAL A 16 9.47 4.05 -10.35
N VAL A 17 8.15 4.14 -10.49
CA VAL A 17 7.47 5.35 -10.99
C VAL A 17 7.04 6.29 -9.85
N LEU A 18 6.59 5.74 -8.72
CA LEU A 18 6.10 6.48 -7.56
C LEU A 18 6.25 5.65 -6.28
N SER A 19 6.53 6.32 -5.16
CA SER A 19 6.49 5.74 -3.80
C SER A 19 5.63 6.61 -2.90
N LEU A 20 4.55 6.04 -2.35
CA LEU A 20 3.64 6.71 -1.42
C LEU A 20 3.99 6.45 0.06
N GLY A 21 5.03 5.66 0.32
CA GLY A 21 5.38 5.23 1.68
C GLY A 21 4.35 4.27 2.28
N SER A 22 4.04 4.48 3.57
CA SER A 22 3.07 3.69 4.31
C SER A 22 1.69 4.34 4.25
N THR A 23 0.75 3.67 3.60
CA THR A 23 -0.65 4.11 3.51
C THR A 23 -1.55 3.05 4.15
N PRO A 24 -2.56 3.44 4.95
CA PRO A 24 -3.52 2.48 5.48
C PRO A 24 -4.36 1.85 4.35
N LEU A 25 -5.10 0.80 4.69
CA LEU A 25 -6.00 0.15 3.74
C LEU A 25 -7.09 1.13 3.31
N ALA A 26 -7.23 1.34 1.99
CA ALA A 26 -8.16 2.31 1.42
C ALA A 26 -9.63 2.08 1.83
N ASN A 27 -9.98 0.84 2.18
CA ASN A 27 -11.32 0.43 2.60
C ASN A 27 -11.44 0.19 4.12
N ALA A 28 -10.43 0.54 4.92
CA ALA A 28 -10.55 0.54 6.37
C ALA A 28 -11.29 1.79 6.84
N LEU A 29 -12.59 1.87 6.54
CA LEU A 29 -13.45 2.97 6.95
C LEU A 29 -13.57 3.00 8.48
N LEU A 30 -13.60 4.21 9.04
CA LEU A 30 -13.69 4.46 10.48
C LEU A 30 -15.10 4.94 10.85
N SER A 31 -15.54 4.61 12.06
CA SER A 31 -16.67 5.28 12.69
C SER A 31 -16.26 6.70 13.13
N GLU A 32 -17.26 7.55 13.43
CA GLU A 32 -17.01 8.93 13.83
C GLU A 32 -16.17 9.02 15.11
N GLU A 33 -16.40 8.13 16.07
CA GLU A 33 -15.67 8.09 17.34
C GLU A 33 -14.19 7.75 17.15
N GLN A 34 -13.88 6.99 16.09
CA GLN A 34 -12.52 6.54 15.79
C GLN A 34 -11.68 7.63 15.12
N LEU A 35 -12.29 8.71 14.61
CA LEU A 35 -11.57 9.81 13.97
C LEU A 35 -10.63 10.56 14.92
N MET A 36 -10.88 10.45 16.23
CA MET A 36 -10.04 11.08 17.27
C MET A 36 -8.83 10.21 17.67
N LEU A 37 -8.77 8.98 17.18
CA LEU A 37 -7.66 8.08 17.46
C LEU A 37 -6.51 8.31 16.46
N PRO A 38 -5.26 8.01 16.83
CA PRO A 38 -4.15 8.01 15.89
C PRO A 38 -4.43 7.07 14.72
N GLU A 39 -4.00 7.47 13.52
CA GLU A 39 -4.11 6.64 12.33
C GLU A 39 -3.36 5.31 12.54
N PRO A 40 -4.02 4.15 12.35
CA PRO A 40 -3.38 2.85 12.50
C PRO A 40 -2.24 2.71 11.48
N ARG A 41 -1.07 2.25 11.97
CA ARG A 41 0.13 2.01 11.14
C ARG A 41 0.21 0.58 10.63
#